data_AF-A0A7S1BPR8-F1
#
_entry.id   AF-A0A7S1BPR8-F1
#
_cell.length_a   1.000
_cell.length_b   1.000
_cell.length_c   1.000
_cell.angle_alpha   90.00
_cell.angle_beta   90.00
_cell.angle_gamma   90.00
#
_symmetry.space_group_name_H-M   'P 1'
#
loop_
_entity.id
_entity.type
_entity.pdbx_description
1 polymer ?
#
loop_
_entity_poly.entity_id
_entity_poly.type
_entity_poly.pdbx_seq_one_letter_code
_entity_poly.pdbx_strand_id
1 'polypeptide(L)'
;MMKIIFYIGAISALAVSVRGKSSSTVRCMGSFSGDMTEDGRYPSAAPSETVSPTCERGQRPAGPDECVDSADWTLDNVPDRGCGYVALDIARCALDGAKENCPQVCDECPEQVRATYPPTLSPTLSCVDLDDQCEPVLVNDEVIRLCEWLQSMEEGERERWCGTKYYRAVKKTRQACGHLERYPKARAEQCDAGGTYTGDLYQNNPTLGRLKIAYSEICGQTCGTCF
;
A
#
# COMPACT_ATOMS: atom_id res chain seq x y z
N MET A 1 -51.66 -21.07 40.14
CA MET A 1 -50.76 -22.25 40.10
C MET A 1 -50.15 -22.34 38.72
N MET A 2 -48.85 -22.04 38.60
CA MET A 2 -48.05 -22.13 37.37
C MET A 2 -47.77 -23.60 37.02
N LYS A 3 -47.82 -23.93 35.72
CA LYS A 3 -47.15 -25.11 35.16
C LYS A 3 -46.19 -24.65 34.08
N ILE A 4 -44.91 -24.62 34.41
CA ILE A 4 -43.79 -24.48 33.48
C ILE A 4 -43.52 -25.88 32.93
N ILE A 5 -43.51 -26.04 31.60
CA ILE A 5 -43.09 -27.27 30.93
C ILE A 5 -41.74 -26.96 30.25
N PHE A 6 -40.69 -27.61 30.72
CA PHE A 6 -39.38 -27.65 30.09
C PHE A 6 -39.37 -28.76 29.03
N TYR A 7 -38.97 -28.43 27.80
CA TYR A 7 -38.52 -29.43 26.83
C TYR A 7 -37.01 -29.32 26.65
N ILE A 8 -36.32 -30.32 27.19
CA ILE A 8 -34.92 -30.64 26.90
C ILE A 8 -34.95 -31.56 25.68
N GLY A 9 -34.34 -31.11 24.58
CA GLY A 9 -34.09 -31.92 23.39
C GLY A 9 -32.61 -31.81 23.02
N ALA A 10 -31.84 -32.83 23.37
CA ALA A 10 -30.43 -33.00 23.05
C ALA A 10 -30.27 -33.93 21.84
N ILE A 11 -29.48 -33.52 20.83
CA ILE A 11 -28.81 -34.39 19.82
C ILE A 11 -27.56 -33.62 19.36
N SER A 12 -26.35 -33.91 19.85
CA SER A 12 -25.40 -34.99 19.50
C SER A 12 -24.57 -34.76 18.24
N ALA A 13 -23.26 -34.99 18.42
CA ALA A 13 -22.23 -35.43 17.46
C ALA A 13 -21.46 -34.38 16.62
N LEU A 14 -20.29 -34.01 17.19
CA LEU A 14 -18.94 -34.19 16.61
C LEU A 14 -18.83 -34.39 15.10
N ALA A 15 -18.16 -33.44 14.44
CA ALA A 15 -17.28 -33.73 13.31
C ALA A 15 -15.97 -32.96 13.49
N VAL A 16 -14.92 -33.71 13.86
CA VAL A 16 -13.52 -33.31 13.79
C VAL A 16 -13.16 -33.21 12.31
N SER A 17 -12.64 -32.06 11.87
CA SER A 17 -11.90 -31.96 10.60
C SER A 17 -10.52 -31.38 10.90
N VAL A 18 -9.54 -32.29 11.00
CA VAL A 18 -8.11 -31.99 10.95
C VAL A 18 -7.65 -32.25 9.51
N ARG A 19 -7.37 -31.19 8.76
CA ARG A 19 -6.53 -31.15 7.55
C ARG A 19 -6.04 -29.71 7.47
N GLY A 20 -4.79 -29.35 7.23
CA GLY A 20 -3.55 -30.04 6.92
C GLY A 20 -2.57 -28.89 6.65
N LYS A 21 -1.31 -29.06 7.06
CA LYS A 21 -0.22 -28.10 6.83
C LYS A 21 -0.19 -27.69 5.35
N SER A 22 -0.39 -26.42 5.03
CA SER A 22 -0.02 -25.84 3.73
C SER A 22 1.13 -24.87 3.94
N SER A 23 2.33 -25.32 3.57
CA SER A 23 3.51 -24.49 3.42
C SER A 23 3.34 -23.72 2.11
N SER A 24 3.08 -22.42 2.18
CA SER A 24 3.17 -21.54 1.02
C SER A 24 4.65 -21.29 0.72
N THR A 25 5.21 -22.16 -0.10
CA THR A 25 6.46 -21.85 -0.81
C THR A 25 6.12 -20.80 -1.86
N VAL A 26 6.67 -19.60 -1.72
CA VAL A 26 6.61 -18.57 -2.75
C VAL A 26 7.36 -19.11 -3.97
N ARG A 27 6.63 -19.55 -4.99
CA ARG A 27 7.18 -19.74 -6.33
C ARG A 27 7.15 -18.39 -7.01
N CYS A 28 8.32 -17.78 -7.18
CA CYS A 28 8.47 -16.71 -8.16
C CYS A 28 8.09 -17.28 -9.52
N MET A 29 7.03 -16.77 -10.13
CA MET A 29 6.73 -17.05 -11.54
C MET A 29 7.84 -16.41 -12.36
N GLY A 30 8.66 -17.22 -13.00
CA GLY A 30 9.51 -16.76 -14.09
C GLY A 30 8.63 -16.38 -15.27
N SER A 31 8.64 -15.10 -15.63
CA SER A 31 8.02 -14.62 -16.86
C SER A 31 8.84 -15.11 -18.04
N PHE A 32 8.35 -16.11 -18.77
CA PHE A 32 8.88 -16.46 -20.07
C PHE A 32 8.06 -15.70 -21.12
N SER A 33 8.70 -14.74 -21.78
CA SER A 33 8.15 -14.09 -22.96
C SER A 33 8.51 -14.96 -24.16
N GLY A 34 7.52 -15.64 -24.73
CA GLY A 34 7.64 -16.40 -25.96
C GLY A 34 6.26 -16.74 -26.48
N ASP A 35 5.97 -16.34 -27.72
CA ASP A 35 4.69 -16.61 -28.36
C ASP A 35 4.47 -18.12 -28.48
N MET A 36 3.32 -18.61 -28.01
CA MET A 36 2.94 -20.01 -28.16
C MET A 36 2.60 -20.31 -29.62
N THR A 37 2.91 -21.53 -30.08
CA THR A 37 2.40 -21.99 -31.38
C THR A 37 0.88 -22.22 -31.32
N GLU A 38 0.20 -22.19 -32.47
CA GLU A 38 -1.27 -22.33 -32.56
C GLU A 38 -1.85 -23.58 -31.85
N ASP A 39 -1.04 -24.63 -31.65
CA ASP A 39 -1.44 -25.86 -30.96
C ASP A 39 -1.21 -25.83 -29.44
N GLY A 40 -0.89 -24.67 -28.86
CA GLY A 40 -0.71 -24.50 -27.41
C GLY A 40 0.54 -25.17 -26.84
N ARG A 41 1.55 -25.46 -27.68
CA ARG A 41 2.85 -26.00 -27.26
C ARG A 41 3.94 -24.94 -27.41
N TYR A 42 4.78 -24.81 -26.39
CA TYR A 42 6.04 -24.10 -26.53
C TYR A 42 6.98 -24.91 -27.44
N PRO A 43 7.52 -24.32 -28.52
CA PRO A 43 8.47 -25.03 -29.36
C PRO A 43 9.68 -25.40 -28.49
N SER A 44 9.99 -26.69 -28.45
CA SER A 44 11.15 -27.23 -27.72
C SER A 44 12.44 -26.82 -28.44
N ALA A 45 12.83 -25.56 -28.30
CA ALA A 45 14.19 -25.15 -28.59
C ALA A 45 15.08 -25.69 -27.45
N ALA A 46 16.01 -26.58 -27.80
CA ALA A 46 17.16 -26.89 -26.95
C ALA A 46 17.87 -25.58 -26.55
N PRO A 47 18.53 -25.52 -25.37
CA PRO A 47 19.15 -24.29 -24.90
C PRO A 47 20.34 -23.96 -25.80
N SER A 48 20.11 -23.24 -26.89
CA SER A 48 21.13 -22.39 -27.47
C SER A 48 21.36 -21.29 -26.45
N GLU A 49 22.53 -21.36 -25.82
CA GLU A 49 23.08 -20.45 -24.82
C GLU A 49 22.53 -19.02 -24.97
N THR A 50 21.44 -18.74 -24.27
CA THR A 50 21.10 -17.38 -23.93
C THR A 50 22.18 -16.98 -22.95
N VAL A 51 23.14 -16.22 -23.47
CA VAL A 51 24.08 -15.42 -22.70
C VAL A 51 23.29 -14.91 -21.50
N SER A 52 23.66 -15.36 -20.30
CA SER A 52 23.19 -14.73 -19.07
C SER A 52 23.25 -13.23 -19.28
N PRO A 53 22.28 -12.42 -18.85
CA PRO A 53 22.56 -11.02 -18.69
C PRO A 53 23.70 -11.00 -17.69
N THR A 54 24.91 -10.81 -18.21
CA THR A 54 26.04 -10.36 -17.44
C THR A 54 25.47 -9.13 -16.77
N CYS A 55 25.22 -9.20 -15.47
CA CYS A 55 25.22 -8.01 -14.65
C CYS A 55 26.67 -7.50 -14.71
N GLU A 56 27.07 -6.99 -15.87
CA GLU A 56 28.12 -6.01 -15.92
C GLU A 56 27.63 -4.95 -14.95
N ARG A 57 28.41 -4.80 -13.90
CA ARG A 57 28.40 -3.71 -12.93
C ARG A 57 28.68 -2.45 -13.74
N GLY A 58 27.69 -2.07 -14.55
CA GLY A 58 27.72 -1.00 -15.51
C GLY A 58 27.50 0.27 -14.74
N GLN A 59 28.59 0.99 -14.54
CA GLN A 59 28.57 2.43 -14.38
C GLN A 59 27.50 3.00 -15.31
N ARG A 60 26.35 3.43 -14.78
CA ARG A 60 25.38 4.20 -15.55
C ARG A 60 25.78 5.67 -15.42
N PRO A 61 25.88 6.41 -16.53
CA PRO A 61 26.25 7.82 -16.48
C PRO A 61 25.16 8.55 -15.71
N ALA A 62 25.57 9.34 -14.72
CA ALA A 62 24.73 10.40 -14.17
C ALA A 62 24.45 11.40 -15.31
N GLY A 63 23.38 11.14 -16.06
CA GLY A 63 22.75 12.19 -16.84
C GLY A 63 22.19 13.23 -15.85
N PRO A 64 22.33 14.54 -16.13
CA PRO A 64 21.98 15.60 -15.19
C PRO A 64 20.47 15.74 -14.87
N ASP A 65 19.62 14.87 -15.41
CA ASP A 65 18.16 15.06 -15.42
C ASP A 65 17.35 14.06 -14.57
N GLU A 66 17.97 13.03 -13.99
CA GLU A 66 17.26 12.09 -13.13
C GLU A 66 17.95 11.98 -11.78
N CYS A 67 17.69 12.95 -10.91
CA CYS A 67 17.95 12.81 -9.49
C CYS A 67 16.93 11.81 -8.93
N VAL A 68 17.27 10.52 -8.92
CA VAL A 68 16.38 9.42 -8.54
C VAL A 68 17.09 8.55 -7.50
N ASP A 69 16.34 8.14 -6.47
CA ASP A 69 16.84 7.22 -5.46
C ASP A 69 17.13 5.83 -6.04
N SER A 70 18.24 5.23 -5.60
CA SER A 70 18.67 3.91 -6.01
C SER A 70 17.78 2.84 -5.39
N ALA A 71 16.91 2.23 -6.21
CA ALA A 71 15.96 1.20 -5.77
C ALA A 71 16.64 -0.05 -5.18
N ASP A 72 17.86 -0.37 -5.64
CA ASP A 72 18.59 -1.57 -5.25
C ASP A 72 19.62 -1.33 -4.13
N TRP A 73 19.84 -0.07 -3.73
CA TRP A 73 20.82 0.24 -2.69
C TRP A 73 20.26 -0.07 -1.30
N THR A 74 21.11 -0.66 -0.46
CA THR A 74 20.80 -0.94 0.93
C THR A 74 22.01 -0.68 1.82
N LEU A 75 21.80 -0.02 2.96
CA LEU A 75 22.81 0.20 3.96
C LEU A 75 23.27 -1.16 4.53
N ASP A 76 24.59 -1.40 4.51
CA ASP A 76 25.23 -2.63 4.97
C ASP A 76 24.69 -3.93 4.31
N ASN A 77 24.13 -3.85 3.09
CA ASN A 77 23.44 -4.96 2.41
C ASN A 77 22.24 -5.53 3.18
N VAL A 78 21.59 -4.72 4.03
CA VAL A 78 20.38 -5.12 4.76
C VAL A 78 19.14 -4.75 3.94
N PRO A 79 18.33 -5.72 3.45
CA PRO A 79 17.24 -5.48 2.50
C PRO A 79 16.25 -4.38 2.87
N ASP A 80 15.99 -4.19 4.18
CA ASP A 80 15.04 -3.20 4.69
C ASP A 80 15.66 -1.83 5.00
N ARG A 81 16.93 -1.59 4.60
CA ARG A 81 17.68 -0.36 4.88
C ARG A 81 18.06 0.42 3.61
N GLY A 82 17.16 0.49 2.63
CA GLY A 82 17.34 1.34 1.43
C GLY A 82 16.90 2.79 1.63
N CYS A 83 16.62 3.50 0.53
CA CYS A 83 16.23 4.93 0.59
C CYS A 83 14.92 5.18 1.35
N GLY A 84 13.97 4.23 1.32
CA GLY A 84 12.78 4.29 2.17
C GLY A 84 13.08 4.23 3.67
N TYR A 85 14.19 3.62 4.09
CA TYR A 85 14.67 3.65 5.48
C TYR A 85 15.36 4.97 5.82
N VAL A 86 16.11 5.56 4.88
CA VAL A 86 16.73 6.88 5.03
C VAL A 86 15.65 7.96 5.16
N ALA A 87 14.58 7.88 4.36
CA ALA A 87 13.48 8.85 4.36
C ALA A 87 12.72 8.98 5.69
N LEU A 88 12.83 7.98 6.57
CA LEU A 88 12.19 8.02 7.88
C LEU A 88 12.88 8.97 8.87
N ASP A 89 14.14 9.34 8.63
CA ASP A 89 14.91 10.23 9.50
C ASP A 89 16.05 10.87 8.69
N ILE A 90 15.94 12.16 8.40
CA ILE A 90 16.92 12.91 7.60
C ILE A 90 18.35 12.85 8.16
N ALA A 91 18.53 12.60 9.47
CA ALA A 91 19.85 12.40 10.05
C ALA A 91 20.58 11.18 9.46
N ARG A 92 19.84 10.23 8.86
CA ARG A 92 20.38 9.05 8.18
C ARG A 92 21.05 9.37 6.86
N CYS A 93 20.84 10.57 6.30
CA CYS A 93 21.64 11.04 5.18
C CYS A 93 23.13 11.23 5.53
N ALA A 94 23.50 11.23 6.82
CA ALA A 94 24.90 11.22 7.23
C ALA A 94 25.53 9.80 7.24
N LEU A 95 24.77 8.75 6.92
CA LEU A 95 25.28 7.38 6.85
C LEU A 95 26.02 7.14 5.53
N ASP A 96 27.05 6.28 5.57
CA ASP A 96 27.88 5.98 4.40
C ASP A 96 27.04 5.47 3.23
N GLY A 97 27.18 6.13 2.07
CA GLY A 97 26.45 5.80 0.85
C GLY A 97 25.03 6.36 0.78
N ALA A 98 24.47 6.91 1.85
CA ALA A 98 23.07 7.35 1.84
C ALA A 98 22.84 8.57 0.93
N LYS A 99 23.76 9.54 0.93
CA LYS A 99 23.67 10.74 0.09
C LYS A 99 23.77 10.44 -1.39
N GLU A 100 24.74 9.63 -1.79
CA GLU A 100 24.99 9.31 -3.19
C GLU A 100 23.90 8.41 -3.79
N ASN A 101 23.31 7.54 -2.96
CA ASN A 101 22.32 6.57 -3.42
C ASN A 101 20.88 7.04 -3.22
N CYS A 102 20.62 8.00 -2.32
CA CYS A 102 19.28 8.53 -2.04
C CYS A 102 19.22 10.07 -2.20
N PRO A 103 19.61 10.61 -3.36
CA PRO A 103 19.76 12.05 -3.54
C PRO A 103 18.42 12.81 -3.52
N GLN A 104 17.27 12.16 -3.78
CA GLN A 104 15.95 12.78 -3.62
C GLN A 104 15.60 12.94 -2.14
N VAL A 105 15.85 11.91 -1.35
CA VAL A 105 15.55 11.91 0.09
C VAL A 105 16.50 12.83 0.85
N CYS A 106 17.74 12.96 0.39
CA CYS A 106 18.77 13.76 1.06
C CYS A 106 18.90 15.19 0.53
N ASP A 107 17.92 15.68 -0.26
CA ASP A 107 17.88 17.04 -0.82
C ASP A 107 19.16 17.43 -1.59
N GLU A 108 19.82 16.48 -2.24
CA GLU A 108 21.01 16.74 -3.08
C GLU A 108 20.65 16.99 -4.56
N CYS A 109 19.37 16.95 -4.90
CA CYS A 109 18.90 17.30 -6.23
C CYS A 109 19.03 18.80 -6.47
N PRO A 110 19.68 19.25 -7.56
CA PRO A 110 19.62 20.65 -7.96
C PRO A 110 18.16 21.02 -8.20
N GLU A 111 17.71 22.13 -7.60
CA GLU A 111 16.40 22.71 -7.88
C GLU A 111 16.30 23.01 -9.38
N GLN A 112 15.73 22.09 -10.15
CA GLN A 112 15.27 22.42 -11.48
C GLN A 112 14.20 23.50 -11.29
N VAL A 113 14.57 24.72 -11.69
CA VAL A 113 13.78 25.96 -11.73
C VAL A 113 12.29 25.70 -11.57
N ARG A 114 11.83 25.63 -10.31
CA ARG A 114 10.42 25.76 -9.99
C ARG A 114 10.05 27.17 -10.41
N ALA A 115 9.15 27.27 -11.39
CA ALA A 115 8.48 28.53 -11.70
C ALA A 115 8.03 29.16 -10.37
N THR A 116 8.59 30.32 -10.08
CA THR A 116 8.25 31.12 -8.91
C THR A 116 6.76 31.42 -8.94
N TYR A 117 5.99 30.78 -8.06
CA TYR A 117 4.71 31.30 -7.64
C TYR A 117 4.83 31.74 -6.17
N PRO A 118 4.41 32.99 -5.85
CA PRO A 118 4.57 33.58 -4.54
C PRO A 118 3.71 32.89 -3.49
N PRO A 119 4.05 33.01 -2.19
CA PRO A 119 3.28 32.40 -1.12
C PRO A 119 1.95 33.14 -1.00
N THR A 120 0.88 32.54 -1.50
CA THR A 120 -0.47 33.04 -1.22
C THR A 120 -1.13 32.10 -0.22
N LEU A 121 -1.14 32.55 1.03
CA LEU A 121 -2.04 32.09 2.07
C LEU A 121 -3.48 32.14 1.55
N SER A 122 -4.09 30.98 1.26
CA SER A 122 -5.53 30.72 1.38
C SER A 122 -5.82 29.21 1.21
N PRO A 123 -6.66 28.60 2.07
CA PRO A 123 -6.93 27.17 2.06
C PRO A 123 -8.02 26.86 1.02
N THR A 124 -7.65 26.75 -0.25
CA THR A 124 -8.48 26.03 -1.21
C THR A 124 -8.08 24.57 -1.19
N LEU A 125 -8.98 23.79 -0.60
CA LEU A 125 -9.16 22.34 -0.59
C LEU A 125 -8.54 21.60 -1.80
N SER A 126 -7.22 21.51 -1.89
CA SER A 126 -6.54 20.66 -2.87
C SER A 126 -6.64 19.23 -2.36
N CYS A 127 -7.70 18.55 -2.76
CA CYS A 127 -7.71 17.12 -2.60
C CYS A 127 -6.51 16.51 -3.33
N VAL A 128 -5.81 15.61 -2.65
CA VAL A 128 -4.92 14.70 -3.34
C VAL A 128 -5.81 13.67 -4.02
N ASP A 129 -5.87 13.68 -5.35
CA ASP A 129 -6.54 12.63 -6.10
C ASP A 129 -5.77 11.32 -5.93
N LEU A 130 -6.38 10.37 -5.25
CA LEU A 130 -5.83 9.04 -4.99
C LEU A 130 -6.65 7.95 -5.70
N ASP A 131 -7.50 8.33 -6.66
CA ASP A 131 -8.33 7.38 -7.41
C ASP A 131 -7.47 6.38 -8.23
N ASP A 132 -6.21 6.71 -8.53
CA ASP A 132 -5.26 5.77 -9.16
C ASP A 132 -4.59 4.81 -8.16
N GLN A 133 -4.56 5.19 -6.88
CA GLN A 133 -3.96 4.45 -5.77
C GLN A 133 -5.02 3.89 -4.81
N CYS A 134 -6.18 3.48 -5.33
CA CYS A 134 -7.27 3.00 -4.49
C CYS A 134 -6.91 1.70 -3.78
N GLU A 135 -7.31 1.66 -2.52
CA GLU A 135 -7.19 0.48 -1.69
C GLU A 135 -8.09 -0.64 -2.22
N PRO A 136 -7.62 -1.91 -2.23
CA PRO A 136 -8.43 -3.05 -2.62
C PRO A 136 -9.47 -3.36 -1.53
N VAL A 137 -10.69 -3.69 -1.95
CA VAL A 137 -11.77 -4.13 -1.07
C VAL A 137 -12.30 -5.50 -1.51
N LEU A 138 -12.77 -6.28 -0.54
CA LEU A 138 -13.43 -7.56 -0.80
C LEU A 138 -14.93 -7.34 -0.90
N VAL A 139 -15.50 -7.57 -2.07
CA VAL A 139 -16.93 -7.45 -2.35
C VAL A 139 -17.38 -8.74 -3.02
N ASN A 140 -18.38 -9.42 -2.43
CA ASN A 140 -18.91 -10.68 -2.96
C ASN A 140 -17.81 -11.74 -3.24
N ASP A 141 -16.84 -11.86 -2.33
CA ASP A 141 -15.66 -12.74 -2.45
C ASP A 141 -14.68 -12.40 -3.60
N GLU A 142 -14.85 -11.25 -4.26
CA GLU A 142 -13.95 -10.72 -5.28
C GLU A 142 -13.16 -9.52 -4.75
N VAL A 143 -11.88 -9.43 -5.12
CA VAL A 143 -11.01 -8.29 -4.76
C VAL A 143 -11.11 -7.26 -5.87
N ILE A 144 -11.72 -6.11 -5.57
CA ILE A 144 -11.96 -5.02 -6.52
C ILE A 144 -11.35 -3.74 -5.94
N ARG A 145 -10.92 -2.79 -6.78
CA ARG A 145 -10.47 -1.47 -6.31
C ARG A 145 -11.66 -0.67 -5.76
N LEU A 146 -11.47 -0.02 -4.61
CA LEU A 146 -12.56 0.71 -3.94
C LEU A 146 -13.27 1.71 -4.86
N CYS A 147 -12.50 2.51 -5.62
CA CYS A 147 -13.04 3.54 -6.49
C CYS A 147 -13.83 2.96 -7.67
N GLU A 148 -13.31 1.91 -8.32
CA GLU A 148 -14.01 1.19 -9.39
C GLU A 148 -15.34 0.61 -8.90
N TRP A 149 -15.33 0.01 -7.70
CA TRP A 149 -16.54 -0.53 -7.10
C TRP A 149 -17.56 0.57 -6.79
N LEU A 150 -17.13 1.70 -6.23
CA LEU A 150 -18.01 2.85 -5.98
C LEU A 150 -18.57 3.46 -7.27
N GLN A 151 -17.77 3.52 -8.35
CA GLN A 151 -18.23 3.99 -9.65
C GLN A 151 -19.30 3.09 -10.28
N SER A 152 -19.26 1.78 -9.98
CA SER A 152 -20.26 0.83 -10.48
C SER A 152 -21.65 0.97 -9.83
N MET A 153 -21.78 1.76 -8.77
CA MET A 153 -23.03 1.99 -8.05
C MET A 153 -23.89 3.09 -8.66
N GLU A 154 -25.19 3.06 -8.34
CA GLU A 154 -26.08 4.20 -8.57
C GLU A 154 -25.65 5.42 -7.74
N GLU A 155 -25.83 6.62 -8.28
CA GLU A 155 -25.34 7.88 -7.70
C GLU A 155 -25.76 8.08 -6.24
N GLY A 156 -27.03 7.86 -5.92
CA GLY A 156 -27.52 8.01 -4.53
C GLY A 156 -26.95 6.98 -3.55
N GLU A 157 -26.65 5.76 -4.03
CA GLU A 157 -25.96 4.77 -3.22
C GLU A 157 -24.48 5.15 -3.04
N ARG A 158 -23.81 5.54 -4.12
CA ARG A 158 -22.41 6.00 -4.11
C ARG A 158 -22.21 7.14 -3.11
N GLU A 159 -23.02 8.19 -3.17
CA GLU A 159 -22.96 9.32 -2.23
C GLU A 159 -23.10 8.88 -0.77
N ARG A 160 -24.07 7.98 -0.51
CA ARG A 160 -24.27 7.41 0.83
C ARG A 160 -23.04 6.65 1.30
N TRP A 161 -22.41 5.83 0.46
CA TRP A 161 -21.19 5.12 0.83
C TRP A 161 -20.02 6.08 1.06
N CYS A 162 -19.80 7.02 0.15
CA CYS A 162 -18.76 8.05 0.26
C CYS A 162 -18.84 8.86 1.57
N GLY A 163 -20.05 9.16 2.04
CA GLY A 163 -20.28 9.96 3.26
C GLY A 163 -20.33 9.17 4.57
N THR A 164 -20.62 7.87 4.53
CA THR A 164 -20.89 7.09 5.77
C THR A 164 -19.90 5.96 6.03
N LYS A 165 -19.07 5.59 5.05
CA LYS A 165 -18.27 4.37 5.09
C LYS A 165 -16.78 4.69 5.13
N TYR A 166 -16.07 3.76 5.76
CA TYR A 166 -14.66 3.87 6.04
C TYR A 166 -13.97 2.59 5.61
N TYR A 167 -12.85 2.74 4.92
CA TYR A 167 -11.89 1.69 4.70
C TYR A 167 -11.17 1.40 6.02
N ARG A 168 -10.97 0.12 6.30
CA ARG A 168 -10.34 -0.35 7.54
C ARG A 168 -9.08 -1.10 7.23
N ALA A 169 -7.95 -0.57 7.71
CA ALA A 169 -6.66 -1.22 7.63
C ALA A 169 -6.12 -1.53 9.03
N VAL A 170 -5.31 -2.57 9.13
CA VAL A 170 -4.56 -2.89 10.36
C VAL A 170 -3.09 -2.69 10.08
N LYS A 171 -2.45 -1.81 10.86
CA LYS A 171 -1.01 -1.51 10.76
C LYS A 171 -0.39 -1.56 12.14
N LYS A 172 0.93 -1.77 12.21
CA LYS A 172 1.66 -1.56 13.47
C LYS A 172 1.51 -0.08 13.88
N THR A 173 1.28 0.20 15.16
CA THR A 173 1.05 1.59 15.64
C THR A 173 2.20 2.53 15.25
N ARG A 174 3.45 2.05 15.30
CA ARG A 174 4.65 2.80 14.86
C ARG A 174 4.69 3.12 13.36
N GLN A 175 3.91 2.44 12.53
CA GLN A 175 3.84 2.63 11.07
C GLN A 175 2.52 3.27 10.64
N ALA A 176 1.56 3.40 11.55
CA ALA A 176 0.21 3.84 11.22
C ALA A 176 0.20 5.28 10.70
N CYS A 177 0.90 6.20 11.37
CA CYS A 177 0.92 7.61 10.96
C CYS A 177 1.63 7.84 9.63
N GLY A 178 2.74 7.13 9.36
CA GLY A 178 3.38 7.18 8.04
C GLY A 178 2.49 6.62 6.92
N HIS A 179 1.69 5.60 7.20
CA HIS A 179 0.69 5.13 6.22
C HIS A 179 -0.43 6.17 6.00
N LEU A 180 -0.82 6.89 7.06
CA LEU A 180 -1.85 7.93 7.01
C LEU A 180 -1.38 9.26 6.40
N GLU A 181 -0.09 9.46 6.11
CA GLU A 181 0.40 10.70 5.49
C GLU A 181 -0.28 11.05 4.17
N ARG A 182 -0.75 10.04 3.44
CA ARG A 182 -1.50 10.21 2.18
C ARG A 182 -2.96 10.59 2.41
N TYR A 183 -3.47 10.43 3.63
CA TYR A 183 -4.86 10.63 4.02
C TYR A 183 -4.93 11.71 5.11
N PRO A 184 -4.90 13.01 4.74
CA PRO A 184 -4.69 14.10 5.69
C PRO A 184 -5.78 14.22 6.77
N LYS A 185 -7.05 13.95 6.46
CA LYS A 185 -8.15 13.94 7.44
C LYS A 185 -8.00 12.75 8.37
N ALA A 186 -7.84 11.55 7.83
CA ALA A 186 -7.65 10.34 8.63
C ALA A 186 -6.40 10.44 9.54
N ARG A 187 -5.32 11.09 9.07
CA ARG A 187 -4.13 11.39 9.86
C ARG A 187 -4.42 12.36 10.99
N ALA A 188 -5.08 13.48 10.70
CA ALA A 188 -5.41 14.49 11.71
C ALA A 188 -6.29 13.91 12.84
N GLU A 189 -7.14 12.93 12.52
CA GLU A 189 -8.02 12.28 13.49
C GLU A 189 -7.32 11.20 14.32
N GLN A 190 -6.31 10.52 13.78
CA GLN A 190 -5.75 9.29 14.37
C GLN A 190 -4.28 9.37 14.74
N CYS A 191 -3.64 10.52 14.52
CA CYS A 191 -2.25 10.77 14.85
C CYS A 191 -2.11 12.12 15.56
N ASP A 192 -1.25 12.16 16.57
CA ASP A 192 -0.87 13.41 17.20
C ASP A 192 0.18 14.20 16.37
N ALA A 193 0.51 15.41 16.84
CA ALA A 193 1.52 16.25 16.20
C ALA A 193 2.93 15.63 16.21
N GLY A 194 3.20 14.69 17.14
CA GLY A 194 4.47 13.97 17.23
C GLY A 194 4.55 12.75 16.32
N GLY A 195 3.52 12.48 15.51
CA GLY A 195 3.46 11.29 14.64
C GLY A 195 3.17 9.99 15.39
N THR A 196 2.67 10.07 16.63
CA THR A 196 2.22 8.91 17.40
C THR A 196 0.77 8.60 17.06
N TYR A 197 0.48 7.32 16.82
CA TYR A 197 -0.88 6.87 16.56
C TYR A 197 -1.72 6.91 17.84
N THR A 198 -2.84 7.63 17.80
CA THR A 198 -3.78 7.86 18.91
C THR A 198 -5.17 7.26 18.64
N GLY A 199 -5.37 6.62 17.48
CA GLY A 199 -6.63 5.98 17.11
C GLY A 199 -6.93 4.65 17.82
N ASP A 200 -7.96 3.97 17.34
CA ASP A 200 -8.42 2.70 17.92
C ASP A 200 -7.36 1.60 17.82
N LEU A 201 -7.12 0.89 18.93
CA LEU A 201 -6.22 -0.26 18.95
C LEU A 201 -6.98 -1.57 18.66
N TYR A 202 -6.26 -2.56 18.15
CA TYR A 202 -6.82 -3.90 17.99
C TYR A 202 -6.99 -4.57 19.36
N GLN A 203 -8.20 -5.05 19.68
CA GLN A 203 -8.61 -5.48 21.03
C GLN A 203 -7.63 -6.42 21.75
N ASN A 204 -6.95 -7.30 21.02
CA ASN A 204 -6.04 -8.30 21.57
C ASN A 204 -4.56 -8.00 21.29
N ASN A 205 -4.24 -6.86 20.68
CA ASN A 205 -2.87 -6.50 20.35
C ASN A 205 -2.67 -4.98 20.30
N PRO A 206 -2.16 -4.35 21.38
CA PRO A 206 -1.95 -2.90 21.44
C PRO A 206 -0.83 -2.41 20.51
N THR A 207 -0.05 -3.31 19.91
CA THR A 207 0.95 -2.95 18.90
C THR A 207 0.35 -2.73 17.52
N LEU A 208 -0.94 -3.04 17.33
CA LEU A 208 -1.67 -2.89 16.08
C LEU A 208 -2.75 -1.82 16.20
N GLY A 209 -2.67 -0.79 15.36
CA GLY A 209 -3.69 0.22 15.18
C GLY A 209 -4.73 -0.23 14.14
N ARG A 210 -5.99 0.13 14.38
CA ARG A 210 -7.13 -0.07 13.48
C ARG A 210 -7.43 1.27 12.81
N LEU A 211 -6.83 1.46 11.65
CA LEU A 211 -6.97 2.68 10.88
C LEU A 211 -8.36 2.75 10.25
N LYS A 212 -8.94 3.94 10.28
CA LYS A 212 -10.19 4.29 9.61
C LYS A 212 -9.91 5.40 8.61
N ILE A 213 -10.18 5.15 7.34
CA ILE A 213 -9.98 6.16 6.28
C ILE A 213 -11.31 6.31 5.57
N ALA A 214 -11.83 7.54 5.44
CA ALA A 214 -13.12 7.75 4.80
C ALA A 214 -13.04 7.38 3.31
N TYR A 215 -14.10 6.78 2.76
CA TYR A 215 -14.14 6.46 1.32
C TYR A 215 -13.97 7.71 0.46
N SER A 216 -14.60 8.83 0.84
CA SER A 216 -14.43 10.13 0.16
C SER A 216 -13.04 10.75 0.27
N GLU A 217 -12.16 10.21 1.10
CA GLU A 217 -10.76 10.62 1.21
C GLU A 217 -9.84 9.75 0.34
N ILE A 218 -10.23 8.51 0.07
CA ILE A 218 -9.52 7.61 -0.85
C ILE A 218 -9.98 7.89 -2.29
N CYS A 219 -11.28 8.07 -2.49
CA CYS A 219 -11.96 8.10 -3.78
C CYS A 219 -12.51 9.51 -4.07
N GLY A 220 -11.65 10.53 -3.97
CA GLY A 220 -12.05 11.92 -3.94
C GLY A 220 -12.86 12.35 -5.17
N GLN A 221 -12.41 11.95 -6.37
CA GLN A 221 -13.10 12.27 -7.61
C GLN A 221 -14.39 11.49 -7.74
N THR A 222 -14.33 10.17 -7.52
CA THR A 222 -15.51 9.29 -7.56
C THR A 222 -16.61 9.74 -6.59
N CYS A 223 -16.24 10.30 -5.44
CA CYS A 223 -17.16 10.80 -4.43
C CYS A 223 -17.57 12.27 -4.63
N GLY A 224 -17.09 12.94 -5.68
CA GLY A 224 -17.40 14.35 -5.95
C GLY A 224 -16.94 15.31 -4.85
N THR A 225 -15.92 14.92 -4.08
CA THR A 225 -15.35 15.76 -3.02
C THR A 225 -14.12 16.54 -3.50
N CYS A 226 -13.61 16.19 -4.68
CA CYS A 226 -12.35 16.65 -5.24
C CYS A 226 -12.54 16.89 -6.74
N PHE A 227 -12.35 18.14 -7.17
CA PHE A 227 -12.53 18.59 -8.56
C PHE A 227 -11.36 19.47 -8.99
#